data_AF-A0A0R3URT9-F1
#
_entry.id   AF-A0A0R3URT9-F1
#
_cell.length_a   1.000
_cell.length_b   1.000
_cell.length_c   1.000
_cell.angle_alpha   90.00
_cell.angle_beta   90.00
_cell.angle_gamma   90.00
#
_symmetry.space_group_name_H-M   'P 1'
#
loop_
_entity.id
_entity.type
_entity.pdbx_description
1 polymer ?
#
loop_
_entity_poly.entity_id
_entity_poly.type
_entity_poly.pdbx_seq_one_letter_code
_entity_poly.pdbx_strand_id
1 'polypeptide(L)'
;MGVENSLSSIINEYEADALGVVHFKLIREKEDLDSDESFNPDMTHQVFGESETIFGYKDLDVTIAYMAGSLSTFIDIRYSEKIPRSLSNGAEPDDIYKILKKFYTQELITSKARFLETFQEELMFKPFGQLKSGYTIKSDGKSREFVVHFVDYASPDFEAFSSYLTRMEPFVLFFVDGSSFIDLDDRWNFYVL
;
A
#
# COMPACT_ATOMS: atom_id res chain seq x y z
N MET A 1 -35.19 23.03 -2.41
CA MET A 1 -34.93 22.82 -0.97
C MET A 1 -35.10 21.37 -0.52
N GLY A 2 -36.29 20.74 -0.50
CA GLY A 2 -36.44 19.36 0.03
C GLY A 2 -35.84 18.23 -0.85
N VAL A 3 -35.90 18.37 -2.18
CA VAL A 3 -35.42 17.35 -3.14
C VAL A 3 -33.91 17.44 -3.36
N GLU A 4 -33.35 18.65 -3.43
CA GLU A 4 -31.89 18.87 -3.54
C GLU A 4 -31.14 18.29 -2.34
N ASN A 5 -31.66 18.46 -1.13
CA ASN A 5 -31.05 17.93 0.10
C ASN A 5 -31.11 16.39 0.17
N SER A 6 -32.08 15.77 -0.50
CA SER A 6 -32.20 14.31 -0.59
C SER A 6 -31.24 13.74 -1.63
N LEU A 7 -31.02 14.42 -2.75
CA LEU A 7 -30.08 14.00 -3.79
C LEU A 7 -28.63 14.13 -3.32
N SER A 8 -28.28 15.22 -2.61
CA SER A 8 -26.96 15.35 -1.99
C SER A 8 -26.69 14.23 -0.99
N SER A 9 -27.67 13.86 -0.16
CA SER A 9 -27.52 12.76 0.78
C SER A 9 -27.22 11.42 0.10
N ILE A 10 -27.80 11.16 -1.08
CA ILE A 10 -27.57 9.93 -1.85
C ILE A 10 -26.18 9.95 -2.50
N ILE A 11 -25.75 11.09 -3.05
CA ILE A 11 -24.42 11.21 -3.67
C ILE A 11 -23.32 11.04 -2.62
N ASN A 12 -23.52 11.57 -1.41
CA ASN A 12 -22.56 11.42 -0.31
C ASN A 12 -22.34 9.95 0.09
N GLU A 13 -23.28 9.03 -0.18
CA GLU A 13 -23.07 7.59 0.06
C GLU A 13 -22.01 6.97 -0.88
N TYR A 14 -21.64 7.67 -1.95
CA TYR A 14 -20.62 7.27 -2.91
C TYR A 14 -19.32 8.08 -2.76
N GLU A 15 -19.23 8.94 -1.75
CA GLU A 15 -18.01 9.68 -1.40
C GLU A 15 -17.38 9.01 -0.17
N ALA A 16 -16.30 8.28 -0.41
CA ALA A 16 -15.57 7.59 0.64
C ALA A 16 -14.40 8.47 1.13
N ASP A 17 -14.27 8.63 2.45
CA ASP A 17 -13.04 9.12 3.07
C ASP A 17 -11.92 8.10 2.85
N ALA A 18 -10.91 8.47 2.08
CA ALA A 18 -9.79 7.62 1.68
C ALA A 18 -9.05 7.06 2.91
N LEU A 19 -8.90 7.87 3.98
CA LEU A 19 -8.26 7.45 5.22
C LEU A 19 -9.05 6.35 5.95
N GLY A 20 -10.37 6.35 5.80
CA GLY A 20 -11.27 5.39 6.41
C GLY A 20 -11.49 4.09 5.63
N VAL A 21 -11.10 4.05 4.34
CA VAL A 21 -11.34 2.89 3.46
C VAL A 21 -10.09 2.22 2.93
N VAL A 22 -8.95 2.91 2.92
CA VAL A 22 -7.65 2.35 2.52
C VAL A 22 -6.97 1.74 3.74
N HIS A 23 -6.58 0.47 3.63
CA HIS A 23 -5.83 -0.21 4.69
C HIS A 23 -4.76 -1.12 4.11
N PHE A 24 -3.72 -1.34 4.91
CA PHE A 24 -2.54 -2.09 4.56
C PHE A 24 -2.49 -3.42 5.31
N LYS A 25 -1.92 -4.44 4.67
CA LYS A 25 -1.61 -5.72 5.31
C LYS A 25 -0.18 -6.15 5.02
N LEU A 26 0.50 -6.70 6.02
CA LEU A 26 1.79 -7.39 5.86
C LEU A 26 1.56 -8.89 6.02
N ILE A 27 1.73 -9.62 4.93
CA ILE A 27 1.40 -11.05 4.82
C ILE A 27 2.66 -11.88 5.09
N ARG A 28 2.65 -12.65 6.17
CA ARG A 28 3.73 -13.58 6.56
C ARG A 28 3.32 -15.03 6.36
N GLU A 29 2.04 -15.31 6.54
CA GLU A 29 1.36 -16.58 6.32
C GLU A 29 0.19 -16.38 5.34
N LYS A 30 -0.27 -17.42 4.65
CA LYS A 30 -1.30 -17.27 3.61
C LYS A 30 -2.64 -16.83 4.22
N GLU A 31 -2.88 -17.26 5.46
CA GLU A 31 -4.04 -17.00 6.27
C GLU A 31 -4.15 -15.52 6.66
N ASP A 32 -3.03 -14.79 6.75
CA ASP A 32 -3.01 -13.36 7.09
C ASP A 32 -3.81 -12.52 6.09
N LEU A 33 -3.89 -12.97 4.83
CA LEU A 33 -4.61 -12.26 3.78
C LEU A 33 -6.12 -12.18 4.08
N ASP A 34 -6.67 -13.25 4.65
CA ASP A 34 -8.08 -13.36 5.03
C ASP A 34 -8.35 -12.95 6.49
N SER A 35 -7.31 -12.62 7.25
CA SER A 35 -7.45 -12.13 8.63
C SER A 35 -7.97 -10.69 8.65
N ASP A 36 -8.57 -10.29 9.77
CA ASP A 36 -8.98 -8.89 9.99
C ASP A 36 -7.80 -7.99 10.39
N GLU A 37 -6.60 -8.55 10.59
CA GLU A 37 -5.42 -7.75 10.96
C GLU A 37 -4.98 -6.87 9.77
N SER A 38 -4.99 -5.57 10.01
CA SER A 38 -4.56 -4.54 9.07
C SER A 38 -4.11 -3.30 9.84
N PHE A 39 -3.49 -2.36 9.13
CA PHE A 39 -3.15 -1.04 9.66
C PHE A 39 -3.53 0.03 8.64
N ASN A 40 -3.83 1.21 9.15
CA ASN A 40 -4.32 2.31 8.33
C ASN A 40 -3.16 3.24 7.96
N PRO A 41 -3.24 3.93 6.81
CA PRO A 41 -2.38 5.06 6.54
C PRO A 41 -2.58 6.15 7.61
N ASP A 42 -1.58 7.02 7.79
CA ASP A 42 -1.73 8.25 8.58
C ASP A 42 -2.26 9.40 7.71
N MET A 43 -2.08 9.32 6.39
CA MET A 43 -2.51 10.30 5.41
C MET A 43 -2.72 9.67 4.03
N THR A 44 -3.53 10.32 3.20
CA THR A 44 -3.89 9.84 1.86
C THR A 44 -3.89 10.97 0.82
N HIS A 45 -3.75 12.22 1.24
CA HIS A 45 -3.85 13.40 0.38
C HIS A 45 -2.87 13.42 -0.79
N GLN A 46 -1.65 12.89 -0.62
CA GLN A 46 -0.66 12.80 -1.69
C GLN A 46 -1.08 11.83 -2.82
N VAL A 47 -1.93 10.85 -2.49
CA VAL A 47 -2.36 9.79 -3.41
C VAL A 47 -3.75 10.08 -3.99
N PHE A 48 -4.69 10.47 -3.13
CA PHE A 48 -6.10 10.69 -3.47
C PHE A 48 -6.50 12.17 -3.54
N GLY A 49 -5.53 13.09 -3.46
CA GLY A 49 -5.74 14.53 -3.54
C GLY A 49 -6.11 15.16 -2.21
N GLU A 50 -6.04 16.49 -2.14
CA GLU A 50 -6.19 17.29 -0.90
C GLU A 50 -7.51 17.05 -0.14
N SER A 51 -8.57 16.62 -0.81
CA SER A 51 -9.85 16.31 -0.16
C SER A 51 -9.90 14.93 0.48
N GLU A 52 -8.91 14.08 0.23
CA GLU A 52 -8.84 12.69 0.74
C GLU A 52 -10.14 11.91 0.48
N THR A 53 -10.78 12.17 -0.66
CA THR A 53 -12.09 11.61 -1.00
C THR A 53 -11.96 10.75 -2.25
N ILE A 54 -12.54 9.56 -2.22
CA ILE A 54 -12.67 8.67 -3.37
C ILE A 54 -14.14 8.66 -3.80
N PHE A 55 -14.40 9.11 -5.02
CA PHE A 55 -15.74 9.28 -5.56
C PHE A 55 -16.22 8.05 -6.35
N GLY A 56 -17.49 7.73 -6.16
CA GLY A 56 -18.29 6.87 -7.04
C GLY A 56 -18.49 5.44 -6.55
N TYR A 57 -18.20 5.15 -5.29
CA TYR A 57 -18.26 3.81 -4.72
C TYR A 57 -18.97 3.79 -3.37
N LYS A 58 -19.94 2.90 -3.21
CA LYS A 58 -20.61 2.64 -1.95
C LYS A 58 -19.96 1.47 -1.23
N ASP A 59 -19.84 1.58 0.10
CA ASP A 59 -19.17 0.61 0.98
C ASP A 59 -17.78 0.24 0.46
N LEU A 60 -17.02 1.26 0.03
CA LEU A 60 -15.68 1.08 -0.53
C LEU A 60 -14.72 0.54 0.53
N ASP A 61 -13.92 -0.43 0.13
CA ASP A 61 -12.87 -1.04 0.92
C ASP A 61 -11.68 -1.34 0.00
N VAL A 62 -10.52 -0.74 0.31
CA VAL A 62 -9.31 -0.83 -0.49
C VAL A 62 -8.20 -1.44 0.36
N THR A 63 -7.89 -2.71 0.10
CA THR A 63 -6.76 -3.40 0.74
C THR A 63 -5.52 -3.29 -0.13
N ILE A 64 -4.42 -2.78 0.42
CA ILE A 64 -3.08 -2.86 -0.17
C ILE A 64 -2.25 -3.85 0.66
N ALA A 65 -2.15 -5.09 0.18
CA ALA A 65 -1.42 -6.16 0.85
C ALA A 65 -0.02 -6.30 0.29
N TYR A 66 0.96 -6.47 1.17
CA TYR A 66 2.35 -6.75 0.82
C TYR A 66 2.78 -8.08 1.42
N MET A 67 3.55 -8.86 0.68
CA MET A 67 4.37 -9.90 1.31
C MET A 67 5.36 -9.24 2.27
N ALA A 68 5.49 -9.75 3.49
CA ALA A 68 6.15 -9.05 4.58
C ALA A 68 7.66 -8.81 4.36
N GLY A 69 8.35 -9.70 3.62
CA GLY A 69 9.75 -9.56 3.27
C GLY A 69 9.95 -8.93 1.90
N SER A 70 9.50 -9.63 0.85
CA SER A 70 9.73 -9.28 -0.56
C SER A 70 8.97 -8.05 -1.04
N LEU A 71 7.93 -7.63 -0.33
CA LEU A 71 7.05 -6.51 -0.68
C LEU A 71 6.32 -6.67 -2.02
N SER A 72 6.16 -7.90 -2.54
CA SER A 72 5.22 -8.16 -3.63
C SER A 72 3.83 -7.64 -3.25
N THR A 73 3.19 -6.87 -4.13
CA THR A 73 2.02 -6.05 -3.79
C THR A 73 0.75 -6.56 -4.47
N PHE A 74 -0.29 -6.77 -3.67
CA PHE A 74 -1.64 -7.08 -4.10
C PHE A 74 -2.61 -5.96 -3.70
N ILE A 75 -3.49 -5.61 -4.62
CA ILE A 75 -4.56 -4.65 -4.39
C ILE A 75 -5.90 -5.37 -4.53
N ASP A 76 -6.71 -5.29 -3.48
CA ASP A 76 -8.10 -5.68 -3.49
C ASP A 76 -8.96 -4.42 -3.37
N ILE A 77 -9.88 -4.22 -4.32
CA ILE A 77 -10.81 -3.09 -4.32
C ILE A 77 -12.21 -3.70 -4.32
N ARG A 78 -12.90 -3.53 -3.19
CA ARG A 78 -14.24 -4.04 -2.95
C ARG A 78 -15.19 -2.89 -2.73
N TYR A 79 -16.40 -3.01 -3.25
CA TYR A 79 -17.49 -2.04 -3.08
C TYR A 79 -18.80 -2.76 -3.35
N SER A 80 -19.88 -2.30 -2.74
CA SER A 80 -21.22 -2.87 -2.96
C SER A 80 -21.83 -2.38 -4.27
N GLU A 81 -21.58 -1.11 -4.62
CA GLU A 81 -22.20 -0.47 -5.78
C GLU A 81 -21.32 0.67 -6.32
N LYS A 82 -21.37 0.91 -7.64
CA LYS A 82 -20.85 2.13 -8.27
C LYS A 82 -21.97 3.14 -8.49
N ILE A 83 -21.66 4.42 -8.38
CA ILE A 83 -22.66 5.47 -8.60
C ILE A 83 -23.30 5.35 -10.00
N PRO A 84 -24.63 5.30 -10.10
CA PRO A 84 -25.34 5.34 -11.37
C PRO A 84 -25.04 6.64 -12.13
N ARG A 85 -24.82 6.54 -13.45
CA ARG A 85 -24.59 7.73 -14.32
C ARG A 85 -25.69 8.79 -14.24
N SER A 86 -26.92 8.37 -13.96
CA SER A 86 -28.06 9.27 -13.78
C SER A 86 -27.96 10.14 -12.52
N LEU A 87 -27.23 9.67 -11.50
CA LEU A 87 -27.01 10.38 -10.24
C LEU A 87 -25.71 11.20 -10.26
N SER A 88 -24.70 10.77 -11.04
CA SER A 88 -23.40 11.44 -11.10
C SER A 88 -23.34 12.63 -12.09
N ASN A 89 -24.42 12.94 -12.80
CA ASN A 89 -24.44 13.96 -13.87
C ASN A 89 -23.33 13.77 -14.91
N GLY A 90 -22.94 12.53 -15.18
CA GLY A 90 -21.87 12.19 -16.13
C GLY A 90 -20.46 12.20 -15.55
N ALA A 91 -20.27 12.48 -14.26
CA ALA A 91 -19.01 12.21 -13.58
C ALA A 91 -18.77 10.69 -13.51
N GLU A 92 -17.55 10.26 -13.82
CA GLU A 92 -17.14 8.86 -13.73
C GLU A 92 -16.54 8.59 -12.34
N PRO A 93 -16.73 7.38 -11.76
CA PRO A 93 -16.06 6.98 -10.53
C PRO A 93 -14.54 7.07 -10.66
N ASP A 94 -13.87 7.34 -9.54
CA ASP A 94 -12.41 7.39 -9.51
C ASP A 94 -11.80 6.04 -9.87
N ASP A 95 -10.83 6.04 -10.77
CA ASP A 95 -10.08 4.82 -11.12
C ASP A 95 -8.97 4.60 -10.08
N ILE A 96 -9.33 3.98 -8.95
CA ILE A 96 -8.45 3.71 -7.82
C ILE A 96 -7.19 2.96 -8.25
N TYR A 97 -7.32 1.94 -9.12
CA TYR A 97 -6.17 1.21 -9.65
C TYR A 97 -5.23 2.13 -10.41
N LYS A 98 -5.76 2.95 -11.32
CA LYS A 98 -4.96 3.91 -12.10
C LYS A 98 -4.33 4.98 -11.22
N ILE A 99 -5.01 5.44 -10.18
CA ILE A 99 -4.46 6.39 -9.19
C ILE A 99 -3.25 5.76 -8.51
N LEU A 100 -3.41 4.56 -7.94
CA LEU A 100 -2.31 3.84 -7.29
C LEU A 100 -1.18 3.54 -8.28
N LYS A 101 -1.49 3.18 -9.53
CA LYS A 101 -0.48 2.86 -10.55
C LYS A 101 0.45 4.02 -10.91
N LYS A 102 0.10 5.27 -10.58
CA LYS A 102 1.00 6.43 -10.72
C LYS A 102 2.20 6.36 -9.77
N PHE A 103 1.99 5.77 -8.59
CA PHE A 103 2.97 5.70 -7.50
C PHE A 103 3.62 4.32 -7.41
N TYR A 104 2.88 3.28 -7.78
CA TYR A 104 3.36 1.91 -7.83
C TYR A 104 3.85 1.57 -9.23
N THR A 105 5.15 1.78 -9.49
CA THR A 105 5.76 1.57 -10.81
C THR A 105 5.80 0.09 -11.21
N GLN A 106 5.95 -0.81 -10.23
CA GLN A 106 5.89 -2.26 -10.37
C GLN A 106 4.49 -2.82 -10.68
N GLU A 107 4.39 -4.08 -11.15
CA GLU A 107 3.10 -4.75 -11.37
C GLU A 107 2.29 -4.78 -10.06
N LEU A 108 1.04 -4.29 -10.13
CA LEU A 108 0.07 -4.39 -9.06
C LEU A 108 -0.79 -5.62 -9.31
N ILE A 109 -0.66 -6.63 -8.45
CA ILE A 109 -1.43 -7.87 -8.56
C ILE A 109 -2.85 -7.59 -8.10
N THR A 110 -3.85 -8.00 -8.88
CA THR A 110 -5.28 -7.83 -8.55
C THR A 110 -6.02 -9.16 -8.47
N SER A 111 -5.30 -10.27 -8.63
CA SER A 111 -5.82 -11.62 -8.44
C SER A 111 -5.22 -12.23 -7.19
N LYS A 112 -6.07 -12.57 -6.22
CA LYS A 112 -5.68 -13.30 -5.01
C LYS A 112 -4.91 -14.58 -5.34
N ALA A 113 -5.33 -15.33 -6.36
CA ALA A 113 -4.66 -16.56 -6.77
C ALA A 113 -3.21 -16.28 -7.23
N ARG A 114 -3.01 -15.29 -8.12
CA ARG A 114 -1.67 -14.89 -8.57
C ARG A 114 -0.82 -14.33 -7.43
N PHE A 115 -1.43 -13.62 -6.48
CA PHE A 115 -0.70 -13.11 -5.33
C PHE A 115 -0.17 -14.25 -4.45
N LEU A 116 -0.98 -15.28 -4.20
CA LEU A 116 -0.56 -16.46 -3.43
C LEU A 116 0.52 -17.30 -4.13
N GLU A 117 0.70 -17.17 -5.45
CA GLU A 117 1.82 -17.79 -6.17
C GLU A 117 3.17 -17.13 -5.82
N THR A 118 3.18 -15.83 -5.51
CA THR A 118 4.40 -15.10 -5.11
C THR A 118 4.98 -15.54 -3.76
N PHE A 119 4.24 -16.34 -2.99
CA PHE A 119 4.68 -16.86 -1.71
C PHE A 119 5.96 -17.71 -1.80
N GLN A 120 6.22 -18.33 -2.95
CA GLN A 120 7.48 -19.05 -3.16
C GLN A 120 8.69 -18.10 -3.18
N GLU A 121 8.53 -16.92 -3.79
CA GLU A 121 9.56 -15.88 -3.81
C GLU A 121 9.76 -15.29 -2.41
N GLU A 122 8.66 -15.08 -1.67
CA GLU A 122 8.69 -14.62 -0.28
C GLU A 122 9.52 -15.54 0.63
N LEU A 123 9.34 -16.86 0.52
CA LEU A 123 10.11 -17.84 1.29
C LEU A 123 11.60 -17.83 0.96
N MET A 124 11.96 -17.41 -0.25
CA MET A 124 13.36 -17.29 -0.69
C MET A 124 13.96 -15.91 -0.42
N PHE A 125 13.15 -14.93 0.00
CA PHE A 125 13.60 -13.57 0.25
C PHE A 125 14.74 -13.54 1.28
N LYS A 126 15.72 -12.68 1.00
CA LYS A 126 16.83 -12.34 1.90
C LYS A 126 17.01 -10.82 1.91
N PRO A 127 17.32 -10.22 3.08
CA PRO A 127 17.65 -8.82 3.13
C PRO A 127 18.86 -8.49 2.24
N PHE A 128 18.83 -7.33 1.62
CA PHE A 128 19.89 -6.84 0.73
C PHE A 128 21.08 -6.28 1.52
N GLY A 129 22.24 -6.17 0.87
CA GLY A 129 23.42 -5.51 1.40
C GLY A 129 24.06 -6.20 2.60
N GLN A 130 24.76 -5.41 3.41
CA GLN A 130 25.57 -5.90 4.52
C GLN A 130 24.83 -5.78 5.86
N LEU A 131 24.79 -6.88 6.62
CA LEU A 131 24.38 -6.86 8.04
C LEU A 131 25.31 -5.92 8.84
N LYS A 132 24.74 -4.89 9.48
CA LYS A 132 25.49 -3.93 10.31
C LYS A 132 25.31 -4.15 11.80
N SER A 133 24.10 -4.46 12.23
CA SER A 133 23.79 -4.66 13.65
C SER A 133 22.56 -5.53 13.82
N GLY A 134 22.38 -6.09 15.00
CA GLY A 134 21.14 -6.76 15.38
C GLY A 134 20.88 -6.63 16.87
N TYR A 135 19.61 -6.77 17.25
CA TYR A 135 19.20 -6.77 18.64
C TYR A 135 18.04 -7.74 18.85
N THR A 136 17.85 -8.16 20.09
CA THR A 136 16.80 -9.10 20.47
C THR A 136 15.88 -8.47 21.49
N ILE A 137 14.58 -8.47 21.20
CA ILE A 137 13.53 -8.09 22.16
C ILE A 137 12.92 -9.36 22.72
N LYS A 138 12.84 -9.44 24.05
CA LYS A 138 12.14 -10.49 24.78
C LYS A 138 10.87 -9.91 25.41
N SER A 139 9.70 -10.36 24.98
CA SER A 139 8.40 -9.99 25.55
C SER A 139 7.48 -11.19 25.58
N ASP A 140 6.70 -11.34 26.65
CA ASP A 140 5.64 -12.36 26.78
C ASP A 140 6.11 -13.80 26.50
N GLY A 141 7.33 -14.13 26.95
CA GLY A 141 7.93 -15.45 26.72
C GLY A 141 8.37 -15.72 25.28
N LYS A 142 8.21 -14.76 24.36
CA LYS A 142 8.69 -14.81 22.99
C LYS A 142 9.96 -13.98 22.84
N SER A 143 10.89 -14.48 22.03
CA SER A 143 12.12 -13.77 21.66
C SER A 143 12.03 -13.43 20.18
N ARG A 144 12.22 -12.15 19.83
CA ARG A 144 12.25 -11.68 18.45
C ARG A 144 13.61 -11.02 18.17
N GLU A 145 14.25 -11.45 17.11
CA GLU A 145 15.48 -10.85 16.60
C GLU A 145 15.15 -9.84 15.51
N PHE A 146 15.87 -8.74 15.52
CA PHE A 146 15.80 -7.67 14.53
C PHE A 146 17.21 -7.38 14.04
N VAL A 147 17.37 -7.14 12.75
CA VAL A 147 18.67 -6.92 12.12
C VAL A 147 18.61 -5.70 11.21
N VAL A 148 19.64 -4.87 11.25
CA VAL A 148 19.78 -3.71 10.37
C VAL A 148 20.77 -4.05 9.27
N HIS A 149 20.31 -3.96 8.04
CA HIS A 149 21.11 -4.08 6.84
C HIS A 149 21.43 -2.71 6.27
N PHE A 150 22.60 -2.59 5.67
CA PHE A 150 23.05 -1.38 4.99
C PHE A 150 23.29 -1.66 3.51
N VAL A 151 22.73 -0.81 2.67
CA VAL A 151 22.87 -0.87 1.22
C VAL A 151 23.36 0.49 0.71
N ASP A 152 24.36 0.46 -0.15
CA ASP A 152 24.91 1.59 -0.88
C ASP A 152 25.13 1.21 -2.35
N TYR A 153 25.52 2.18 -3.19
CA TYR A 153 25.76 1.95 -4.61
C TYR A 153 26.86 0.91 -4.90
N ALA A 154 27.75 0.65 -3.94
CA ALA A 154 28.82 -0.34 -4.07
C ALA A 154 28.37 -1.77 -3.72
N SER A 155 27.16 -1.94 -3.18
CA SER A 155 26.62 -3.22 -2.78
C SER A 155 26.40 -4.12 -4.01
N PRO A 156 26.87 -5.40 -4.00
CA PRO A 156 26.77 -6.27 -5.18
C PRO A 156 25.35 -6.52 -5.68
N ASP A 157 24.37 -6.36 -4.80
CA ASP A 157 22.94 -6.56 -5.03
C ASP A 157 22.15 -5.24 -5.13
N PHE A 158 22.84 -4.09 -5.31
CA PHE A 158 22.21 -2.76 -5.37
C PHE A 158 21.13 -2.65 -6.46
N GLU A 159 21.30 -3.28 -7.62
CA GLU A 159 20.29 -3.27 -8.68
C GLU A 159 19.00 -3.99 -8.26
N ALA A 160 19.14 -5.15 -7.62
CA ALA A 160 18.01 -5.90 -7.09
C ALA A 160 17.34 -5.15 -5.92
N PHE A 161 18.14 -4.51 -5.06
CA PHE A 161 17.65 -3.62 -4.02
C PHE A 161 16.90 -2.41 -4.60
N SER A 162 17.38 -1.82 -5.69
CA SER A 162 16.70 -0.68 -6.34
C SER A 162 15.30 -1.08 -6.82
N SER A 163 15.16 -2.28 -7.38
CA SER A 163 13.85 -2.84 -7.77
C SER A 163 12.96 -3.17 -6.56
N TYR A 164 13.56 -3.51 -5.43
CA TYR A 164 12.84 -3.70 -4.16
C TYR A 164 12.39 -2.37 -3.56
N LEU A 165 13.23 -1.35 -3.64
CA LEU A 165 12.96 -0.01 -3.12
C LEU A 165 11.74 0.62 -3.81
N THR A 166 11.53 0.42 -5.12
CA THR A 166 10.32 0.90 -5.80
C THR A 166 9.02 0.29 -5.25
N ARG A 167 9.10 -0.82 -4.50
CA ARG A 167 7.97 -1.42 -3.78
C ARG A 167 7.76 -0.82 -2.40
N MET A 168 8.84 -0.32 -1.80
CA MET A 168 8.85 0.28 -0.48
C MET A 168 8.51 1.78 -0.52
N GLU A 169 8.97 2.51 -1.53
CA GLU A 169 8.77 3.97 -1.65
C GLU A 169 7.30 4.40 -1.53
N PRO A 170 6.29 3.71 -2.10
CA PRO A 170 4.91 4.13 -1.96
C PRO A 170 4.45 4.28 -0.51
N PHE A 171 5.02 3.54 0.46
CA PHE A 171 4.70 3.72 1.87
C PHE A 171 4.92 5.15 2.36
N VAL A 172 5.96 5.85 1.90
CA VAL A 172 6.25 7.20 2.41
C VAL A 172 5.11 8.18 2.14
N LEU A 173 4.35 7.99 1.06
CA LEU A 173 3.22 8.84 0.69
C LEU A 173 2.02 8.70 1.65
N PHE A 174 1.96 7.60 2.39
CA PHE A 174 0.88 7.27 3.31
C PHE A 174 1.21 7.54 4.78
N PHE A 175 2.49 7.76 5.10
CA PHE A 175 2.99 7.82 6.48
C PHE A 175 3.92 9.01 6.77
N VAL A 176 4.37 9.74 5.74
CA VAL A 176 5.27 10.90 5.89
C VAL A 176 4.77 12.08 5.05
N ASP A 177 4.33 13.12 5.76
CA ASP A 177 3.81 14.34 5.13
C ASP A 177 4.92 15.10 4.38
N GLY A 178 4.59 15.64 3.22
CA GLY A 178 5.53 16.31 2.33
C GLY A 178 6.62 15.40 1.75
N SER A 179 6.45 14.07 1.81
CA SER A 179 7.41 13.13 1.22
C SER A 179 7.39 13.15 -0.32
N SER A 180 8.48 12.70 -0.91
CA SER A 180 8.63 12.50 -2.35
C SER A 180 9.52 11.29 -2.61
N PHE A 181 9.36 10.65 -3.76
CA PHE A 181 10.30 9.61 -4.19
C PHE A 181 11.67 10.21 -4.46
N ILE A 182 12.70 9.38 -4.30
CA ILE A 182 14.07 9.84 -4.43
C ILE A 182 14.59 9.55 -5.85
N ASP A 183 15.33 10.50 -6.41
CA ASP A 183 16.15 10.23 -7.58
C ASP A 183 17.39 9.46 -7.11
N LEU A 184 17.42 8.16 -7.39
CA LEU A 184 18.53 7.28 -7.01
C LEU A 184 19.82 7.69 -7.71
N ASP A 185 20.85 7.95 -6.90
CA ASP A 185 22.22 8.18 -7.31
C ASP A 185 23.20 7.57 -6.29
N ASP A 186 24.49 7.76 -6.51
CA ASP A 186 25.57 7.17 -5.71
C ASP A 186 25.76 7.81 -4.32
N ARG A 187 24.99 8.84 -3.97
CA ARG A 187 25.07 9.54 -2.68
C ARG A 187 24.12 8.97 -1.64
N TRP A 188 23.13 8.19 -2.07
CA TRP A 188 22.16 7.58 -1.18
C TRP A 188 22.74 6.37 -0.44
N ASN A 189 22.40 6.31 0.84
CA ASN A 189 22.76 5.21 1.74
C ASN A 189 21.49 4.76 2.45
N PHE A 190 21.23 3.46 2.44
CA PHE A 190 20.00 2.89 2.97
C PHE A 190 20.30 2.03 4.19
N TYR A 191 19.48 2.20 5.23
CA TYR A 191 19.46 1.32 6.39
C TYR A 191 18.07 0.69 6.46
N VAL A 192 18.00 -0.63 6.38
CA VAL A 192 16.75 -1.40 6.33
C VAL A 192 16.69 -2.31 7.55
N LEU A 193 15.54 -2.33 8.22
CA LEU A 193 15.24 -3.14 9.40
C LEU A 193 14.23 -4.23 9.07
#